data_AF-N1R2S7-F1
#
_entry.id   AF-N1R2S7-F1
#
_cell.length_a   1.000
_cell.length_b   1.000
_cell.length_c   1.000
_cell.angle_alpha   90.00
_cell.angle_beta   90.00
_cell.angle_gamma   90.00
#
_symmetry.space_group_name_H-M   'P 1'
#
loop_
_entity.id
_entity.type
_entity.pdbx_description
1 polymer ?
#
loop_
_entity_poly.entity_id
_entity_poly.type
_entity_poly.pdbx_seq_one_letter_code
_entity_poly.pdbx_strand_id
1 'polypeptide(L)'
;MSFVAVRSRHGPWIVGVGGNAPIDYGPETIVFDTRTHQVIPGPKLLSTKFRPILLPAGEKIYALTRDPAIKGEINFVPWFEVLDLSQARVVSGRLVDCKWEQLPRPPCFPWELSPRHYIFPPVVWVRSFAAVSSCILVSTDEQKGTHMFNLETEQWAKLDDKDLPFTGGAAPHGPLFLGFSTAAKKITAYKITVCAADSPSPSITAGCPSLSIVEFPMVDEAGEEVVSNGKFVSLGNHGFCSFRCRTDDLVLGTLEHTRELVTMRTYGTEDLSQDHLKSIRHVVISNQLEQVYSVRDSLRGLSWPSLVDVISL
;
A
#
# COMPACT_ATOMS: atom_id res chain seq x y z
N MET A 1 8.84 8.42 3.52
CA MET A 1 7.40 8.77 3.39
C MET A 1 6.75 7.71 2.51
N SER A 2 5.43 7.57 2.55
CA SER A 2 4.65 6.74 1.60
C SER A 2 3.53 7.56 0.99
N PHE A 3 3.03 7.15 -0.18
CA PHE A 3 2.05 7.92 -0.95
C PHE A 3 0.85 7.07 -1.37
N VAL A 4 -0.32 7.68 -1.46
CA VAL A 4 -1.55 7.02 -1.90
C VAL A 4 -2.43 7.98 -2.69
N ALA A 5 -3.04 7.48 -3.77
CA ALA A 5 -4.04 8.22 -4.50
C ALA A 5 -5.40 8.10 -3.79
N VAL A 6 -6.09 9.24 -3.61
CA VAL A 6 -7.40 9.30 -2.95
C VAL A 6 -8.37 10.07 -3.82
N ARG A 7 -9.58 9.52 -3.96
CA ARG A 7 -10.70 10.24 -4.55
C ARG A 7 -11.38 11.02 -3.43
N SER A 8 -11.15 12.33 -3.43
CA SER A 8 -11.80 13.27 -2.53
C SER A 8 -12.92 13.98 -3.28
N ARG A 9 -13.97 14.43 -2.56
CA ARG A 9 -14.97 15.36 -3.12
C ARG A 9 -14.36 16.63 -3.73
N HIS A 10 -13.14 17.00 -3.32
CA HIS A 10 -12.42 18.18 -3.80
C HIS A 10 -11.66 17.95 -5.12
N GLY A 11 -11.46 16.70 -5.52
CA GLY A 11 -10.68 16.31 -6.69
C GLY A 11 -9.76 15.12 -6.43
N PRO A 12 -9.00 14.69 -7.46
CA PRO A 12 -8.01 13.64 -7.30
C PRO A 12 -6.81 14.18 -6.51
N TRP A 13 -6.52 13.57 -5.37
CA TRP A 13 -5.41 13.94 -4.50
C TRP A 13 -4.40 12.81 -4.40
N ILE A 14 -3.12 13.17 -4.26
CA ILE A 14 -2.06 12.25 -3.85
C ILE A 14 -1.65 12.65 -2.45
N VAL A 15 -1.81 11.76 -1.48
CA VAL A 15 -1.51 12.03 -0.07
C VAL A 15 -0.21 11.34 0.32
N GLY A 16 0.77 12.12 0.74
CA GLY A 16 2.04 11.66 1.31
C GLY A 16 1.97 11.66 2.83
N VAL A 17 2.43 10.58 3.46
CA VAL A 17 2.34 10.38 4.92
C VAL A 17 3.64 9.79 5.47
N GLY A 18 4.10 10.35 6.59
CA GLY A 18 5.27 9.87 7.33
C GLY A 18 6.59 10.35 6.75
N GLY A 19 7.71 9.80 7.20
CA GLY A 19 9.03 10.35 6.92
C GLY A 19 9.87 10.44 8.19
N ASN A 20 11.18 10.64 8.03
CA ASN A 20 12.15 10.62 9.14
C ASN A 20 13.17 11.75 9.08
N ALA A 21 13.08 12.67 8.11
CA ALA A 21 14.06 13.73 7.93
C ALA A 21 13.49 15.09 8.38
N PRO A 22 14.19 15.84 9.24
CA PRO A 22 13.81 17.22 9.59
C PRO A 22 13.86 18.19 8.40
N ILE A 23 14.64 17.86 7.36
CA ILE A 23 15.01 18.77 6.26
C ILE A 23 14.05 18.67 5.06
N ASP A 24 13.38 17.52 4.86
CA ASP A 24 12.59 17.25 3.64
C ASP A 24 11.13 16.87 3.94
N TYR A 25 10.45 17.76 4.66
CA TYR A 25 9.13 17.51 5.26
C TYR A 25 9.26 16.50 6.40
N GLY A 26 9.04 16.99 7.63
CA GLY A 26 9.02 16.15 8.83
C GLY A 26 7.94 15.06 8.75
N PRO A 27 7.65 14.34 9.85
CA PRO A 27 6.58 13.34 9.89
C PRO A 27 5.20 14.01 9.75
N GLU A 28 4.86 14.41 8.54
CA GLU A 28 3.73 15.25 8.20
C GLU A 28 2.90 14.60 7.12
N THR A 29 1.64 15.03 7.05
CA THR A 29 0.77 14.73 5.93
C THR A 29 0.96 15.82 4.90
N ILE A 30 1.17 15.46 3.64
CA ILE A 30 1.13 16.40 2.52
C ILE A 30 0.09 15.92 1.53
N VAL A 31 -0.66 16.85 0.95
CA VAL A 31 -1.62 16.58 -0.11
C VAL A 31 -1.17 17.29 -1.36
N PHE A 32 -0.90 16.55 -2.41
CA PHE A 32 -0.73 17.11 -3.74
C PHE A 32 -2.07 17.11 -4.47
N ASP A 33 -2.59 18.30 -4.72
CA ASP A 33 -3.81 18.49 -5.51
C ASP A 33 -3.45 18.44 -6.99
N THR A 34 -3.89 17.38 -7.67
CA THR A 34 -3.57 17.14 -9.08
C THR A 34 -4.25 18.12 -10.05
N ARG A 35 -5.26 18.88 -9.60
CA ARG A 35 -5.94 19.88 -10.43
C ARG A 35 -5.27 21.25 -10.33
N THR A 36 -4.87 21.65 -9.12
CA THR A 36 -4.23 22.95 -8.89
C THR A 36 -2.70 22.87 -8.94
N HIS A 37 -2.14 21.66 -8.92
CA HIS A 37 -0.71 21.37 -8.86
C HIS A 37 -0.05 21.96 -7.60
N GLN A 38 -0.81 22.07 -6.51
CA GLN A 38 -0.35 22.63 -5.25
C GLN A 38 -0.07 21.54 -4.21
N VAL A 39 0.95 21.78 -3.41
CA VAL A 39 1.23 21.00 -2.19
C VAL A 39 0.57 21.69 -1.01
N ILE A 40 -0.34 20.98 -0.36
CA ILE A 40 -1.14 21.44 0.77
C ILE A 40 -0.67 20.69 2.01
N PRO A 41 -0.11 21.36 3.02
CA PRO A 41 0.22 20.73 4.29
C PRO A 41 -1.03 20.25 5.02
N GLY A 42 -0.98 19.03 5.54
CA GLY A 42 -2.04 18.39 6.31
C GLY A 42 -1.70 18.23 7.80
N PRO A 43 -2.56 17.53 8.57
CA PRO A 43 -2.33 17.28 9.99
C PRO A 43 -1.11 16.37 10.21
N LYS A 44 -0.46 16.50 11.36
CA LYS A 44 0.61 15.59 11.76
C LYS A 44 0.04 14.25 12.21
N LEU A 45 0.77 13.17 11.95
CA LEU A 45 0.44 11.87 12.54
C LEU A 45 0.54 11.93 14.06
N LEU A 46 -0.15 11.02 14.75
CA LEU A 46 -0.02 10.85 16.19
C LEU A 46 1.34 10.24 16.56
N SER A 47 1.92 9.43 15.67
CA SER A 47 3.27 8.89 15.79
C SER A 47 4.04 8.99 14.47
N THR A 48 5.34 9.25 14.57
CA THR A 48 6.24 9.28 13.41
C THR A 48 6.34 7.89 12.80
N LYS A 49 5.90 7.73 11.54
CA LYS A 49 6.03 6.48 10.78
C LYS A 49 7.04 6.60 9.67
N PHE A 50 7.96 5.64 9.59
CA PHE A 50 8.84 5.49 8.45
C PHE A 50 8.24 4.52 7.45
N ARG A 51 7.88 5.05 6.27
CA ARG A 51 7.31 4.28 5.14
C ARG A 51 6.06 3.45 5.54
N PRO A 52 5.03 4.11 6.12
CA PRO A 52 3.82 3.41 6.51
C PRO A 52 3.12 2.78 5.31
N ILE A 53 2.37 1.73 5.56
CA ILE A 53 1.40 1.19 4.61
C ILE A 53 0.20 2.13 4.59
N LEU A 54 -0.17 2.62 3.40
CA LEU A 54 -1.32 3.51 3.20
C LEU A 54 -2.40 2.80 2.41
N LEU A 55 -3.60 2.72 2.98
CA LEU A 55 -4.74 2.03 2.42
C LEU A 55 -5.90 3.01 2.30
N PRO A 56 -6.30 3.41 1.09
CA PRO A 56 -7.43 4.30 0.90
C PRO A 56 -8.74 3.49 0.93
N ALA A 57 -9.74 3.95 1.67
CA ALA A 57 -11.10 3.41 1.58
C ALA A 57 -12.11 4.56 1.62
N GLY A 58 -12.72 4.86 0.47
CA GLY A 58 -13.56 6.04 0.30
C GLY A 58 -12.76 7.33 0.54
N GLU A 59 -13.27 8.20 1.40
CA GLU A 59 -12.60 9.45 1.83
C GLU A 59 -11.69 9.26 3.05
N LYS A 60 -11.47 8.03 3.51
CA LYS A 60 -10.57 7.71 4.62
C LYS A 60 -9.24 7.14 4.11
N ILE A 61 -8.17 7.45 4.84
CA ILE A 61 -6.83 6.89 4.63
C ILE A 61 -6.41 6.20 5.91
N TYR A 62 -6.11 4.91 5.82
CA TYR A 62 -5.59 4.13 6.93
C TYR A 62 -4.07 4.06 6.80
N ALA A 63 -3.37 4.41 7.88
CA ALA A 63 -1.92 4.36 7.97
C ALA A 63 -1.49 3.29 8.98
N LEU A 64 -0.90 2.21 8.47
CA LEU A 64 -0.37 1.10 9.27
C LEU A 64 1.15 1.15 9.29
N THR A 65 1.75 1.07 10.48
CA THR A 65 3.20 0.93 10.62
C THR A 65 3.66 -0.38 9.98
N ARG A 66 4.64 -0.33 9.08
CA ARG A 66 5.15 -1.50 8.36
C ARG A 66 6.00 -2.41 9.25
N ASP A 67 6.81 -1.79 10.10
CA ASP A 67 7.76 -2.40 11.02
C ASP A 67 7.59 -1.81 12.43
N PRO A 68 6.62 -2.28 13.24
CA PRO A 68 6.34 -1.73 14.56
C PRO A 68 7.55 -1.78 15.49
N ALA A 69 7.90 -0.64 16.07
CA ALA A 69 8.93 -0.53 17.08
C ALA A 69 8.33 -0.56 18.49
N ILE A 70 9.01 -1.23 19.42
CA ILE A 70 8.67 -1.29 20.86
C ILE A 70 9.32 -0.16 21.66
N LYS A 71 10.36 0.47 21.10
CA LYS A 71 11.12 1.56 21.73
C LYS A 71 11.49 2.59 20.68
N GLY A 72 11.75 3.81 21.13
CA GLY A 72 12.12 4.93 20.27
C GLY A 72 10.93 5.76 19.82
N GLU A 73 11.19 6.72 18.92
CA GLU A 73 10.19 7.69 18.46
C GLU A 73 9.59 7.33 17.09
N ILE A 74 10.36 6.61 16.26
CA ILE A 74 9.96 6.21 14.90
C ILE A 74 9.29 4.84 14.96
N ASN A 75 8.18 4.69 14.24
CA ASN A 75 7.38 3.48 14.17
C ASN A 75 6.86 2.99 15.54
N PHE A 76 6.91 3.85 16.56
CA PHE A 76 6.36 3.57 17.88
C PHE A 76 4.83 3.78 17.89
N VAL A 77 4.15 3.39 18.97
CA VAL A 77 2.69 3.51 19.07
C VAL A 77 2.20 4.96 18.95
N PRO A 78 0.98 5.18 18.42
CA PRO A 78 0.06 4.18 17.86
C PRO A 78 0.58 3.60 16.53
N TRP A 79 0.31 2.31 16.28
CA TRP A 79 0.77 1.65 15.04
C TRP A 79 -0.24 1.65 13.91
N PHE A 80 -1.50 1.98 14.21
CA PHE A 80 -2.56 2.03 13.21
C PHE A 80 -3.42 3.27 13.46
N GLU A 81 -3.56 4.09 12.42
CA GLU A 81 -4.20 5.39 12.48
C GLU A 81 -5.08 5.59 11.24
N VAL A 82 -6.09 6.46 11.34
CA VAL A 82 -6.95 6.84 10.23
C VAL A 82 -7.04 8.36 10.10
N LEU A 83 -7.03 8.84 8.86
CA LEU A 83 -7.35 10.21 8.50
C LEU A 83 -8.64 10.22 7.69
N ASP A 84 -9.68 10.86 8.23
CA ASP A 84 -10.95 11.08 7.54
C ASP A 84 -10.92 12.43 6.80
N LEU A 85 -11.05 12.39 5.47
CA LEU A 85 -11.06 13.57 4.61
C LEU A 85 -12.47 14.04 4.25
N SER A 86 -13.52 13.37 4.73
CA SER A 86 -14.91 13.68 4.36
C SER A 86 -15.34 15.09 4.74
N GLN A 87 -14.74 15.68 5.79
CA GLN A 87 -14.98 17.07 6.19
C GLN A 87 -13.81 18.00 5.89
N ALA A 88 -12.72 17.48 5.32
CA ALA A 88 -11.53 18.27 5.05
C ALA A 88 -11.85 19.45 4.13
N ARG A 89 -11.12 20.54 4.29
CA ARG A 89 -11.12 21.70 3.37
C ARG A 89 -9.76 22.38 3.38
N VAL A 90 -9.49 23.15 2.32
CA VAL A 90 -8.27 23.94 2.21
C VAL A 90 -8.57 25.37 2.64
N VAL A 91 -7.93 25.84 3.72
CA VAL A 91 -8.03 27.22 4.22
C VAL A 91 -6.64 27.79 4.36
N SER A 92 -6.38 28.95 3.74
CA SER A 92 -5.07 29.62 3.76
C SER A 92 -3.91 28.68 3.38
N GLY A 93 -4.14 27.81 2.39
CA GLY A 93 -3.14 26.87 1.87
C GLY A 93 -2.86 25.65 2.75
N ARG A 94 -3.66 25.38 3.80
CA ARG A 94 -3.54 24.18 4.65
C ARG A 94 -4.82 23.38 4.69
N LEU A 95 -4.68 22.07 4.92
CA LEU A 95 -5.81 21.18 5.15
C LEU A 95 -6.29 21.32 6.59
N VAL A 96 -7.57 21.61 6.77
CA VAL A 96 -8.23 21.77 8.08
C VAL A 96 -9.49 20.89 8.15
N ASP A 97 -10.05 20.76 9.36
CA ASP A 97 -11.23 19.91 9.65
C ASP A 97 -11.04 18.42 9.37
N CYS A 98 -9.80 17.98 9.48
CA CYS A 98 -9.40 16.58 9.48
C CYS A 98 -8.23 16.40 10.47
N LYS A 99 -8.16 15.23 11.10
CA LYS A 99 -7.07 14.87 12.02
C LYS A 99 -6.83 13.37 11.94
N TRP A 100 -5.64 12.96 12.34
CA TRP A 100 -5.35 11.54 12.55
C TRP A 100 -5.98 11.06 13.86
N GLU A 101 -6.62 9.90 13.80
CA GLU A 101 -7.19 9.22 14.95
C GLU A 101 -6.55 7.85 15.10
N GLN A 102 -6.27 7.46 16.35
CA GLN A 102 -5.73 6.15 16.64
C GLN A 102 -6.81 5.08 16.46
N LEU A 103 -6.45 3.99 15.79
CA LEU A 103 -7.28 2.79 15.69
C LEU A 103 -6.75 1.67 16.59
N PRO A 104 -7.55 0.62 16.84
CA PRO A 104 -7.10 -0.55 17.56
C PRO A 104 -5.84 -1.14 16.95
N ARG A 105 -4.90 -1.53 17.82
CA ARG A 105 -3.64 -2.13 17.39
C ARG A 105 -3.89 -3.46 16.66
N PRO A 106 -3.11 -3.79 15.62
CA PRO A 106 -3.13 -5.13 15.04
C PRO A 106 -2.76 -6.17 16.11
N PRO A 107 -3.50 -7.29 16.22
CA PRO A 107 -3.19 -8.36 17.17
C PRO A 107 -1.89 -9.07 16.81
N CYS A 108 -1.48 -9.02 15.53
CA CYS A 108 -0.22 -9.56 15.06
C CYS A 108 1.01 -8.73 15.47
N PHE A 109 0.81 -7.55 16.06
CA PHE A 109 1.92 -6.70 16.51
C PHE A 109 2.30 -7.02 17.96
N PRO A 110 3.61 -6.99 18.26
CA PRO A 110 4.12 -7.41 19.56
C PRO A 110 3.74 -6.37 20.62
N TRP A 111 2.85 -6.71 21.55
CA TRP A 111 2.46 -5.80 22.66
C TRP A 111 2.55 -6.47 24.02
N GLU A 112 2.15 -7.74 24.10
CA GLU A 112 2.22 -8.53 25.32
C GLU A 112 3.63 -9.11 25.49
N LEU A 113 4.54 -8.25 25.96
CA LEU A 113 5.96 -8.55 26.08
C LEU A 113 6.31 -9.09 27.46
N SER A 114 7.06 -10.19 27.52
CA SER A 114 7.77 -10.59 28.74
C SER A 114 8.90 -9.58 29.03
N PRO A 115 9.44 -9.52 30.27
CA PRO A 115 10.61 -8.69 30.56
C PRO A 115 11.79 -8.94 29.60
N ARG A 116 11.99 -10.20 29.17
CA ARG A 116 13.01 -10.55 28.18
C ARG A 116 12.70 -9.98 26.80
N HIS A 117 11.45 -10.08 26.34
CA HIS A 117 11.02 -9.50 25.07
C HIS A 117 11.04 -7.97 25.11
N TYR A 118 10.92 -7.34 26.27
CA TYR A 118 11.12 -5.90 26.37
C TYR A 118 12.60 -5.51 26.21
N ILE A 119 13.53 -6.30 26.78
CA ILE A 119 14.98 -6.06 26.60
C ILE A 119 15.39 -6.33 25.15
N PHE A 120 14.88 -7.42 24.57
CA PHE A 120 15.10 -7.84 23.19
C PHE A 120 13.76 -7.93 22.43
N PRO A 121 13.26 -6.79 21.93
CA PRO A 121 12.01 -6.75 21.17
C PRO A 121 11.99 -7.72 19.98
N PRO A 122 10.91 -8.47 19.79
CA PRO A 122 10.72 -9.22 18.55
C PRO A 122 10.61 -8.22 17.39
N VAL A 123 11.28 -8.54 16.28
CA VAL A 123 11.18 -7.77 15.04
C VAL A 123 10.03 -8.37 14.25
N VAL A 124 9.00 -7.57 13.97
CA VAL A 124 7.85 -7.98 13.17
C VAL A 124 7.75 -7.05 11.98
N TRP A 125 7.58 -7.60 10.79
CA TRP A 125 7.32 -6.86 9.57
C TRP A 125 6.01 -7.30 8.92
N VAL A 126 5.24 -6.32 8.46
CA VAL A 126 4.10 -6.59 7.57
C VAL A 126 4.63 -7.05 6.23
N ARG A 127 4.41 -8.33 5.92
CA ARG A 127 4.87 -8.98 4.69
C ARG A 127 3.95 -8.66 3.51
N SER A 128 2.65 -8.66 3.77
CA SER A 128 1.65 -8.46 2.73
C SER A 128 0.35 -7.89 3.26
N PHE A 129 -0.35 -7.15 2.39
CA PHE A 129 -1.59 -6.48 2.75
C PHE A 129 -2.48 -6.22 1.53
N ALA A 130 -3.78 -6.08 1.76
CA ALA A 130 -4.74 -5.69 0.74
C ALA A 130 -5.96 -5.01 1.36
N ALA A 131 -6.51 -3.99 0.71
CA ALA A 131 -7.83 -3.47 1.06
C ALA A 131 -8.88 -4.17 0.18
N VAL A 132 -9.76 -4.97 0.78
CA VAL A 132 -10.74 -5.81 0.09
C VAL A 132 -12.12 -5.51 0.66
N SER A 133 -13.00 -4.93 -0.16
CA SER A 133 -14.36 -4.54 0.25
C SER A 133 -14.31 -3.63 1.50
N SER A 134 -15.03 -3.99 2.57
CA SER A 134 -15.06 -3.30 3.86
C SER A 134 -13.97 -3.78 4.85
N CYS A 135 -12.89 -4.37 4.36
CA CYS A 135 -11.84 -4.95 5.19
C CYS A 135 -10.42 -4.61 4.73
N ILE A 136 -9.49 -4.56 5.68
CA ILE A 136 -8.04 -4.53 5.43
C ILE A 136 -7.45 -5.87 5.86
N LEU A 137 -6.75 -6.54 4.96
CA LEU A 137 -6.06 -7.81 5.21
C LEU A 137 -4.57 -7.58 5.42
N VAL A 138 -3.96 -8.28 6.37
CA VAL A 138 -2.54 -8.17 6.73
C VAL A 138 -1.98 -9.53 7.10
N SER A 139 -0.82 -9.88 6.55
CA SER A 139 0.03 -10.98 7.01
C SER A 139 1.42 -10.46 7.42
N THR A 140 1.97 -11.05 8.48
CA THR A 140 3.29 -10.68 9.01
C THR A 140 4.30 -11.80 8.80
N ASP A 141 5.58 -11.53 9.03
CA ASP A 141 6.64 -12.53 8.95
C ASP A 141 6.72 -13.48 10.16
N GLU A 142 6.46 -12.96 11.37
CA GLU A 142 6.56 -13.72 12.63
C GLU A 142 5.25 -14.44 12.99
N GLN A 143 4.10 -13.80 12.82
CA GLN A 143 2.81 -14.42 13.12
C GLN A 143 2.15 -14.96 11.85
N LYS A 144 2.09 -16.30 11.75
CA LYS A 144 1.41 -16.99 10.65
C LYS A 144 -0.09 -16.71 10.63
N GLY A 145 -0.57 -16.43 9.44
CA GLY A 145 -1.98 -16.26 9.13
C GLY A 145 -2.30 -14.88 8.56
N THR A 146 -3.54 -14.77 8.09
CA THR A 146 -4.10 -13.52 7.60
C THR A 146 -4.98 -12.92 8.69
N HIS A 147 -4.69 -11.69 9.06
CA HIS A 147 -5.49 -10.89 9.98
C HIS A 147 -6.31 -9.88 9.18
N MET A 148 -7.50 -9.60 9.68
CA MET A 148 -8.47 -8.72 9.04
C MET A 148 -8.86 -7.61 10.00
N PHE A 149 -8.82 -6.37 9.55
CA PHE A 149 -9.49 -5.24 10.19
C PHE A 149 -10.79 -4.94 9.45
N ASN A 150 -11.91 -5.00 10.16
CA ASN A 150 -13.21 -4.62 9.63
C ASN A 150 -13.40 -3.10 9.75
N LEU A 151 -13.67 -2.42 8.63
CA LEU A 151 -13.78 -0.96 8.57
C LEU A 151 -15.09 -0.42 9.18
N GLU A 152 -16.11 -1.27 9.32
CA GLU A 152 -17.41 -0.89 9.89
C GLU A 152 -17.42 -1.04 11.42
N THR A 153 -16.89 -2.15 11.93
CA THR A 153 -16.82 -2.42 13.38
C THR A 153 -15.55 -1.88 14.02
N GLU A 154 -14.57 -1.47 13.21
CA GLU A 154 -13.23 -1.05 13.62
C GLU A 154 -12.52 -2.09 14.51
N GLN A 155 -12.71 -3.38 14.21
CA GLN A 155 -12.14 -4.48 14.98
C GLN A 155 -11.24 -5.38 14.15
N TRP A 156 -10.20 -5.89 14.81
CA TRP A 156 -9.32 -6.90 14.27
C TRP A 156 -9.81 -8.31 14.60
N ALA A 157 -9.65 -9.22 13.64
CA ALA A 157 -9.82 -10.66 13.82
C ALA A 157 -8.77 -11.43 13.03
N LYS A 158 -8.45 -12.66 13.46
CA LYS A 158 -7.71 -13.60 12.62
C LYS A 158 -8.69 -14.27 11.66
N LEU A 159 -8.38 -14.20 10.36
CA LEU A 159 -9.27 -14.64 9.29
C LEU A 159 -8.86 -16.00 8.70
N ASP A 160 -7.56 -16.24 8.59
CA ASP A 160 -7.01 -17.50 8.05
C ASP A 160 -5.69 -17.85 8.77
N ASP A 161 -5.34 -19.12 8.81
CA ASP A 161 -4.05 -19.63 9.29
C ASP A 161 -2.94 -19.54 8.24
N LYS A 162 -3.30 -19.32 6.97
CA LYS A 162 -2.38 -19.10 5.87
C LYS A 162 -2.12 -17.60 5.64
N ASP A 163 -0.88 -17.30 5.27
CA ASP A 163 -0.50 -15.96 4.85
C ASP A 163 -1.06 -15.65 3.45
N LEU A 164 -1.22 -14.36 3.14
CA LEU A 164 -1.52 -13.92 1.79
C LEU A 164 -0.41 -14.38 0.81
N PRO A 165 -0.73 -14.86 -0.41
CA PRO A 165 0.20 -15.52 -1.32
C PRO A 165 1.15 -14.56 -2.08
N PHE A 166 1.16 -13.28 -1.73
CA PHE A 166 1.97 -12.23 -2.35
C PHE A 166 2.79 -11.49 -1.29
N THR A 167 3.73 -10.66 -1.72
CA THR A 167 4.53 -9.75 -0.89
C THR A 167 4.21 -8.31 -1.25
N GLY A 168 4.17 -7.42 -0.26
CA GLY A 168 3.75 -6.03 -0.45
C GLY A 168 2.23 -5.88 -0.54
N GLY A 169 1.77 -4.80 -1.14
CA GLY A 169 0.33 -4.58 -1.35
C GLY A 169 -0.19 -5.34 -2.55
N ALA A 170 -1.46 -5.74 -2.47
CA ALA A 170 -2.23 -6.08 -3.65
C ALA A 170 -3.13 -4.90 -4.05
N ALA A 171 -2.91 -4.36 -5.23
CA ALA A 171 -3.63 -3.20 -5.74
C ALA A 171 -4.88 -3.63 -6.53
N PRO A 172 -6.03 -2.95 -6.38
CA PRO A 172 -7.23 -3.25 -7.17
C PRO A 172 -6.98 -3.13 -8.68
N HIS A 173 -7.44 -4.11 -9.45
CA HIS A 173 -7.33 -4.17 -10.91
C HIS A 173 -8.64 -4.69 -11.51
N GLY A 174 -9.61 -3.78 -11.61
CA GLY A 174 -11.00 -4.15 -11.88
C GLY A 174 -11.58 -5.04 -10.77
N PRO A 175 -12.11 -6.24 -11.10
CA PRO A 175 -12.63 -7.18 -10.13
C PRO A 175 -11.56 -8.08 -9.48
N LEU A 176 -10.29 -7.94 -9.92
CA LEU A 176 -9.14 -8.67 -9.40
C LEU A 176 -8.24 -7.72 -8.61
N PHE A 177 -7.18 -8.29 -8.04
CA PHE A 177 -6.08 -7.57 -7.42
C PHE A 177 -4.78 -8.00 -8.07
N LEU A 178 -3.89 -7.05 -8.36
CA LEU A 178 -2.53 -7.35 -8.78
C LEU A 178 -1.63 -7.36 -7.56
N GLY A 179 -0.81 -8.40 -7.41
CA GLY A 179 0.16 -8.54 -6.32
C GLY A 179 1.45 -9.19 -6.82
N PHE A 180 2.54 -9.01 -6.09
CA PHE A 180 3.80 -9.69 -6.40
C PHE A 180 3.82 -11.09 -5.76
N SER A 181 3.64 -12.13 -6.58
CA SER A 181 3.51 -13.50 -6.11
C SER A 181 4.74 -13.98 -5.36
N THR A 182 4.55 -14.52 -4.16
CA THR A 182 5.61 -15.14 -3.36
C THR A 182 6.14 -16.42 -4.00
N ALA A 183 5.26 -17.22 -4.62
CA ALA A 183 5.60 -18.49 -5.26
C ALA A 183 6.22 -18.28 -6.65
N ALA A 184 5.48 -17.64 -7.56
CA ALA A 184 5.90 -17.41 -8.94
C ALA A 184 6.97 -16.30 -9.14
N LYS A 185 7.24 -15.47 -8.12
CA LYS A 185 8.22 -14.35 -8.18
C LYS A 185 7.97 -13.36 -9.33
N LYS A 186 6.70 -13.12 -9.65
CA LYS A 186 6.26 -12.20 -10.70
C LYS A 186 4.93 -11.55 -10.33
N ILE A 187 4.58 -10.46 -11.02
CA ILE A 187 3.25 -9.85 -10.89
C ILE A 187 2.18 -10.86 -11.33
N THR A 188 1.18 -11.05 -10.48
CA THR A 188 0.12 -12.04 -10.64
C THR A 188 -1.22 -11.44 -10.23
N ALA A 189 -2.30 -11.87 -10.88
CA ALA A 189 -3.64 -11.42 -10.55
C ALA A 189 -4.31 -12.38 -9.55
N TYR A 190 -5.09 -11.83 -8.63
CA TYR A 190 -5.74 -12.55 -7.55
C TYR A 190 -7.20 -12.13 -7.45
N LYS A 191 -8.10 -13.10 -7.38
CA LYS A 191 -9.47 -12.85 -6.91
C LYS A 191 -9.49 -13.08 -5.40
N ILE A 192 -9.57 -11.99 -4.63
CA ILE A 192 -9.62 -12.04 -3.17
C ILE A 192 -11.05 -11.76 -2.75
N THR A 193 -11.69 -12.73 -2.09
CA THR A 193 -13.07 -12.62 -1.60
C THR A 193 -13.10 -12.87 -0.11
N VAL A 194 -13.68 -11.94 0.64
CA VAL A 194 -13.99 -12.11 2.06
C VAL A 194 -15.50 -12.26 2.17
N CYS A 195 -15.96 -13.44 2.53
CA CYS A 195 -17.38 -13.69 2.75
C CYS A 195 -17.74 -13.35 4.19
N ALA A 196 -18.72 -12.47 4.37
CA ALA A 196 -19.34 -12.27 5.66
C ALA A 196 -20.05 -13.57 6.09
N ALA A 197 -20.18 -13.78 7.39
CA ALA A 197 -21.01 -14.86 7.89
C ALA A 197 -22.49 -14.52 7.61
N ASP A 198 -23.17 -15.35 6.85
CA ASP A 198 -24.58 -15.15 6.55
C ASP A 198 -25.44 -15.29 7.83
N SER A 199 -26.17 -14.20 8.14
CA SER A 199 -27.42 -14.10 8.92
C SER A 199 -27.40 -14.14 10.48
N PRO A 200 -28.27 -13.32 11.12
CA PRO A 200 -28.56 -13.32 12.56
C PRO A 200 -29.48 -14.50 12.92
N SER A 201 -28.96 -15.72 12.91
CA SER A 201 -29.66 -16.85 13.52
C SER A 201 -29.25 -16.98 14.99
N PRO A 202 -30.19 -17.21 15.95
CA PRO A 202 -29.90 -17.25 17.39
C PRO A 202 -29.18 -18.54 17.83
N SER A 203 -28.48 -19.21 16.92
CA SER A 203 -27.64 -20.38 17.21
C SER A 203 -26.20 -19.93 17.54
N ILE A 204 -25.63 -20.51 18.58
CA ILE A 204 -24.39 -20.14 19.30
C ILE A 204 -23.09 -20.16 18.43
N THR A 205 -23.19 -20.41 17.14
CA THR A 205 -22.10 -20.29 16.17
C THR A 205 -22.52 -19.33 15.06
N ALA A 206 -22.45 -18.03 15.34
CA ALA A 206 -22.29 -17.05 14.27
C ALA A 206 -21.07 -17.47 13.45
N GLY A 207 -21.22 -17.67 12.14
CA GLY A 207 -20.12 -18.12 11.29
C GLY A 207 -18.91 -17.19 11.43
N CYS A 208 -17.70 -17.73 11.37
CA CYS A 208 -16.52 -16.88 11.19
C CYS A 208 -16.49 -16.42 9.73
N PRO A 209 -16.05 -15.17 9.45
CA PRO A 209 -15.79 -14.75 8.08
C PRO A 209 -14.77 -15.70 7.43
N SER A 210 -14.89 -15.93 6.12
CA SER A 210 -13.99 -16.83 5.39
C SER A 210 -13.27 -16.09 4.26
N LEU A 211 -12.04 -16.52 3.98
CA LEU A 211 -11.17 -15.98 2.94
C LEU A 211 -11.05 -16.97 1.78
N SER A 212 -11.32 -16.50 0.56
CA SER A 212 -11.05 -17.24 -0.67
C SER A 212 -10.12 -16.44 -1.56
N ILE A 213 -9.02 -17.06 -1.98
CA ILE A 213 -8.05 -16.46 -2.89
C ILE A 213 -7.84 -17.41 -4.07
N VAL A 214 -8.10 -16.92 -5.27
CA VAL A 214 -7.84 -17.63 -6.53
C VAL A 214 -6.78 -16.86 -7.31
N GLU A 215 -5.74 -17.56 -7.75
CA GLU A 215 -4.62 -16.98 -8.51
C GLU A 215 -4.85 -17.14 -10.02
N PHE A 216 -4.58 -16.07 -10.77
CA PHE A 216 -4.60 -16.01 -12.22
C PHE A 216 -3.23 -15.54 -12.73
N PRO A 217 -2.44 -16.44 -13.34
CA PRO A 217 -1.16 -16.08 -13.92
C PRO A 217 -1.31 -14.99 -14.97
N MET A 218 -0.39 -14.02 -14.98
CA MET A 218 -0.26 -13.05 -16.07
C MET A 218 0.53 -13.71 -17.22
N VAL A 219 -0.01 -13.60 -18.44
CA VAL A 219 0.59 -14.14 -19.67
C VAL A 219 0.71 -13.03 -20.69
N ASP A 220 1.88 -12.93 -21.30
CA ASP A 220 2.12 -12.08 -22.45
C ASP A 220 1.95 -12.90 -23.74
N GLU A 221 1.13 -12.40 -24.68
CA GLU A 221 0.96 -13.04 -25.98
C GLU A 221 2.26 -13.08 -26.79
N ALA A 222 3.15 -12.11 -26.58
CA ALA A 222 4.46 -12.04 -27.26
C ALA A 222 5.51 -12.97 -26.63
N GLY A 223 5.21 -13.60 -25.49
CA GLY A 223 6.14 -14.48 -24.77
C GLY A 223 7.25 -13.76 -24.01
N GLU A 224 7.19 -12.43 -23.86
CA GLU A 224 8.14 -11.71 -23.02
C GLU A 224 7.86 -11.96 -21.53
N GLU A 225 8.92 -11.88 -20.72
CA GLU A 225 8.81 -12.10 -19.29
C GLU A 225 8.04 -10.95 -18.62
N VAL A 226 6.85 -11.27 -18.10
CA VAL A 226 6.09 -10.34 -17.25
C VAL A 226 6.92 -10.02 -16.01
N VAL A 227 7.25 -8.74 -15.87
CA VAL A 227 7.99 -8.06 -14.79
C VAL A 227 8.25 -8.90 -13.53
N SER A 228 9.54 -9.13 -13.26
CA SER A 228 10.08 -9.77 -12.05
C SER A 228 10.38 -8.79 -10.91
N ASN A 229 10.26 -7.48 -11.14
CA ASN A 229 10.48 -6.46 -10.12
C ASN A 229 9.13 -6.04 -9.51
N GLY A 230 8.86 -6.41 -8.26
CA GLY A 230 7.60 -6.16 -7.53
C GLY A 230 7.26 -4.70 -7.22
N LYS A 231 7.58 -3.76 -8.11
CA LYS A 231 7.25 -2.33 -8.04
C LYS A 231 6.28 -1.98 -9.16
N PHE A 232 5.01 -1.84 -8.81
CA PHE A 232 3.97 -1.56 -9.79
C PHE A 232 2.85 -0.71 -9.19
N VAL A 233 2.10 -0.05 -10.06
CA VAL A 233 0.90 0.72 -9.72
C VAL A 233 -0.21 0.29 -10.67
N SER A 234 -1.38 -0.04 -10.12
CA SER A 234 -2.57 -0.30 -10.94
C SER A 234 -3.09 1.00 -11.56
N LEU A 235 -3.46 0.96 -12.84
CA LEU A 235 -4.14 2.05 -13.53
C LEU A 235 -5.66 1.89 -13.52
N GLY A 236 -6.20 1.03 -12.64
CA GLY A 236 -7.61 0.71 -12.55
C GLY A 236 -7.94 -0.58 -13.30
N ASN A 237 -8.88 -0.52 -14.24
CA ASN A 237 -9.48 -1.75 -14.79
C ASN A 237 -8.76 -2.30 -16.04
N HIS A 238 -7.86 -1.52 -16.64
CA HIS A 238 -7.40 -1.77 -18.02
C HIS A 238 -5.88 -1.91 -18.13
N GLY A 239 -5.15 -1.75 -17.04
CA GLY A 239 -3.70 -1.85 -17.08
C GLY A 239 -3.01 -1.52 -15.77
N PHE A 240 -1.69 -1.66 -15.79
CA PHE A 240 -0.82 -1.32 -14.69
C PHE A 240 0.52 -0.82 -15.23
N CYS A 241 1.24 -0.06 -14.41
CA CYS A 241 2.61 0.36 -14.69
C CYS A 241 3.57 -0.40 -13.79
N SER A 242 4.72 -0.79 -14.31
CA SER A 242 5.88 -1.20 -13.52
C SER A 242 7.02 -0.22 -13.71
N PHE A 243 7.92 -0.18 -12.73
CA PHE A 243 8.99 0.81 -12.71
C PHE A 243 10.34 0.19 -12.38
N ARG A 244 11.37 0.63 -13.09
CA ARG A 244 12.78 0.38 -12.79
C ARG A 244 13.49 1.72 -12.70
N CYS A 245 14.13 1.96 -11.57
CA CYS A 245 14.89 3.18 -11.36
C CYS A 245 16.38 2.83 -11.31
N ARG A 246 17.22 3.67 -11.94
CA ARG A 246 18.66 3.50 -12.03
C ARG A 246 19.34 4.85 -11.86
N THR A 247 20.35 4.93 -11.01
CA THR A 247 21.21 6.11 -10.89
C THR A 247 21.88 6.43 -12.22
N ASP A 248 21.81 7.70 -12.62
CA ASP A 248 22.40 8.23 -13.85
C ASP A 248 23.40 9.36 -13.56
N ASP A 249 24.08 9.26 -12.41
CA ASP A 249 25.20 10.14 -12.09
C ASP A 249 26.46 9.56 -12.72
N LEU A 250 26.86 10.12 -13.87
CA LEU A 250 28.09 9.79 -14.60
C LEU A 250 29.35 10.46 -14.02
N VAL A 251 29.22 11.22 -12.92
CA VAL A 251 30.35 11.99 -12.36
C VAL A 251 31.05 11.20 -11.27
N LEU A 252 32.11 10.49 -11.65
CA LEU A 252 33.14 9.99 -10.75
C LEU A 252 33.73 11.18 -9.96
N GLY A 253 33.24 11.42 -8.74
CA GLY A 253 33.89 12.33 -7.79
C GLY A 253 32.98 13.16 -6.88
N THR A 254 31.67 13.21 -7.13
CA THR A 254 30.71 13.91 -6.25
C THR A 254 29.70 12.92 -5.68
N LEU A 255 29.59 12.86 -4.36
CA LEU A 255 28.70 11.94 -3.60
C LEU A 255 27.20 12.32 -3.70
N GLU A 256 26.87 13.33 -4.49
CA GLU A 256 25.52 13.89 -4.60
C GLU A 256 24.74 13.10 -5.65
N HIS A 257 23.82 12.26 -5.20
CA HIS A 257 22.85 11.63 -6.10
C HIS A 257 21.91 12.71 -6.60
N THR A 258 22.06 13.17 -7.85
CA THR A 258 21.23 14.30 -8.36
C THR A 258 20.36 13.89 -9.53
N ARG A 259 20.62 12.73 -10.13
CA ARG A 259 19.93 12.26 -11.33
C ARG A 259 19.59 10.78 -11.28
N GLU A 260 18.35 10.47 -11.61
CA GLU A 260 17.84 9.10 -11.70
C GLU A 260 17.10 8.92 -13.03
N LEU A 261 17.38 7.80 -13.72
CA LEU A 261 16.61 7.33 -14.85
C LEU A 261 15.51 6.41 -14.36
N VAL A 262 14.28 6.71 -14.78
CA VAL A 262 13.08 5.96 -14.43
C VAL A 262 12.52 5.36 -15.69
N THR A 263 12.67 4.04 -15.84
CA THR A 263 12.01 3.27 -16.88
C THR A 263 10.63 2.86 -16.36
N MET A 264 9.58 3.37 -17.00
CA MET A 264 8.21 2.98 -16.77
C MET A 264 7.77 2.06 -17.91
N ARG A 265 7.21 0.90 -17.58
CA ARG A 265 6.54 0.02 -18.54
C ARG A 265 5.06 -0.04 -18.21
N THR A 266 4.24 0.32 -19.18
CA THR A 266 2.78 0.24 -19.09
C THR A 266 2.32 -1.05 -19.74
N TYR A 267 1.43 -1.76 -19.07
CA TYR A 267 0.82 -3.00 -19.52
C TYR A 267 -0.68 -2.79 -19.61
N GLY A 268 -1.26 -2.96 -20.79
CA GLY A 268 -2.70 -3.08 -20.93
C GLY A 268 -3.12 -4.53 -20.76
N THR A 269 -4.25 -4.73 -20.09
CA THR A 269 -4.85 -6.06 -19.92
C THR A 269 -6.14 -6.15 -20.71
N GLU A 270 -6.51 -7.37 -21.09
CA GLU A 270 -7.83 -7.65 -21.65
C GLU A 270 -8.98 -7.18 -20.75
N ASP A 271 -10.19 -7.12 -21.31
CA ASP A 271 -11.39 -6.70 -20.56
C ASP A 271 -11.80 -7.77 -19.54
N LEU A 272 -11.76 -7.41 -18.27
CA LEU A 272 -12.05 -8.27 -17.12
C LEU A 272 -13.52 -8.14 -16.68
N SER A 273 -14.46 -8.33 -17.60
CA SER A 273 -15.89 -8.31 -17.27
C SER A 273 -16.28 -9.50 -16.36
N GLN A 274 -17.33 -9.33 -15.55
CA GLN A 274 -17.79 -10.37 -14.59
C GLN A 274 -18.13 -11.71 -15.25
N ASP A 275 -18.66 -11.69 -16.46
CA ASP A 275 -18.96 -12.92 -17.20
C ASP A 275 -17.69 -13.57 -17.76
N HIS A 276 -16.70 -12.77 -18.15
CA HIS A 276 -15.39 -13.28 -18.59
C HIS A 276 -14.62 -13.94 -17.43
N LEU A 277 -14.70 -13.38 -16.22
CA LEU A 277 -14.03 -13.92 -15.02
C LEU A 277 -14.41 -15.35 -14.66
N LYS A 278 -15.59 -15.82 -15.07
CA LYS A 278 -16.03 -17.20 -14.78
C LYS A 278 -15.26 -18.25 -15.61
N SER A 279 -14.69 -17.84 -16.74
CA SER A 279 -13.99 -18.73 -17.68
C SER A 279 -12.49 -18.49 -17.77
N ILE A 280 -11.98 -17.32 -17.34
CA ILE A 280 -10.54 -17.05 -17.44
C ILE A 280 -9.72 -17.99 -16.55
N ARG A 281 -8.56 -18.40 -17.05
CA ARG A 281 -7.55 -19.17 -16.29
C ARG A 281 -6.24 -18.39 -16.10
N HIS A 282 -6.08 -17.32 -16.84
CA HIS A 282 -4.94 -16.42 -16.86
C HIS A 282 -5.45 -15.05 -17.29
N VAL A 283 -4.66 -14.01 -17.04
CA VAL A 283 -4.94 -12.65 -17.51
C VAL A 283 -3.95 -12.34 -18.63
N VAL A 284 -4.47 -11.98 -19.80
CA VAL A 284 -3.67 -11.68 -20.98
C VAL A 284 -3.25 -10.20 -20.99
N ILE A 285 -1.96 -9.96 -21.25
CA ILE A 285 -1.42 -8.63 -21.52
C ILE A 285 -1.59 -8.35 -23.01
N SER A 286 -2.44 -7.37 -23.34
CA SER A 286 -2.81 -7.05 -24.72
C SER A 286 -1.85 -6.07 -25.40
N ASN A 287 -1.18 -5.22 -24.62
CA ASN A 287 -0.20 -4.29 -25.14
C ASN A 287 0.84 -3.92 -24.08
N GLN A 288 2.00 -3.45 -24.56
CA GLN A 288 3.09 -2.97 -23.73
C GLN A 288 3.67 -1.70 -24.32
N LEU A 289 3.98 -0.73 -23.46
CA LEU A 289 4.67 0.50 -23.84
C LEU A 289 5.75 0.82 -22.81
N GLU A 290 6.98 1.00 -23.29
CA GLU A 290 8.10 1.46 -22.46
C GLU A 290 8.34 2.96 -22.66
N GLN A 291 8.51 3.68 -21.55
CA GLN A 291 8.90 5.08 -21.53
C GLN A 291 10.04 5.27 -20.52
N VAL A 292 11.01 6.12 -20.87
CA VAL A 292 12.15 6.43 -20.01
C VAL A 292 12.13 7.90 -19.67
N TYR A 293 12.15 8.20 -18.38
CA TYR A 293 12.18 9.55 -17.84
C TYR A 293 13.52 9.80 -17.16
N SER A 294 14.01 11.03 -17.24
CA SER A 294 15.14 11.49 -16.44
C SER A 294 14.62 12.44 -15.38
N VAL A 295 14.78 12.06 -14.12
CA VAL A 295 14.45 12.91 -12.97
C VAL A 295 15.75 13.54 -12.48
N ARG A 296 15.71 14.83 -12.19
CA ARG A 296 16.86 15.59 -11.69
C ARG A 296 16.43 16.57 -10.61
N ASP A 297 17.12 16.52 -9.47
CA ASP A 297 17.07 17.58 -8.46
C ASP A 297 18.51 18.01 -8.14
N SER A 298 18.92 19.12 -8.74
CA SER A 298 20.27 19.68 -8.55
C SER A 298 20.40 20.55 -7.30
N LEU A 299 19.30 20.83 -6.59
CA LEU A 299 19.31 21.71 -5.42
C LEU A 299 19.33 20.90 -4.13
N ARG A 300 18.58 19.79 -4.07
CA ARG A 300 18.44 18.97 -2.87
C ARG A 300 19.14 17.62 -2.97
N GLY A 301 19.47 17.20 -4.18
CA GLY A 301 19.78 15.80 -4.46
C GLY A 301 18.51 14.94 -4.36
N LEU A 302 18.60 13.73 -4.89
CA LEU A 302 17.58 12.69 -4.82
C LEU A 302 17.94 11.78 -3.64
N SER A 303 16.95 11.43 -2.81
CA SER A 303 17.14 10.42 -1.77
C SER A 303 17.34 9.05 -2.42
N TRP A 304 18.23 8.18 -1.90
CA TRP A 304 18.43 6.85 -2.48
C TRP A 304 17.58 5.79 -1.76
N PRO A 305 16.69 5.05 -2.45
CA PRO A 305 16.25 5.21 -3.84
C PRO A 305 14.95 6.05 -3.96
N SER A 306 14.96 7.09 -4.78
CA SER A 306 14.07 8.27 -4.62
C SER A 306 12.59 7.98 -4.88
N LEU A 307 12.33 6.97 -5.70
CA LEU A 307 10.98 6.59 -6.16
C LEU A 307 10.56 5.20 -5.68
N VAL A 308 11.44 4.45 -5.03
CA VAL A 308 11.17 3.06 -4.65
C VAL A 308 10.17 2.96 -3.51
N ASP A 309 10.19 3.92 -2.59
CA ASP A 309 9.22 4.00 -1.49
C ASP A 309 7.87 4.62 -1.92
N VAL A 310 7.82 5.25 -3.09
CA VAL A 310 6.60 5.84 -3.69
C VAL A 310 5.82 4.79 -4.48
N ILE A 311 6.51 3.84 -5.10
CA ILE A 311 5.95 2.89 -6.08
C ILE A 311 5.69 1.50 -5.46
N SER A 312 6.20 1.24 -4.26
CA SER A 312 5.93 0.00 -3.52
C SER A 312 4.62 0.12 -2.73
N LEU A 313 3.49 0.13 -3.47
CA LEU A 313 2.17 -0.07 -2.88
C LEU A 313 2.01 -1.46 -2.30
#